data_AF-A0A4P9WQM9-F1
#
_entry.id   AF-A0A4P9WQM9-F1
#
_cell.length_a   1.000
_cell.length_b   1.000
_cell.length_c   1.000
_cell.angle_alpha   90.00
_cell.angle_beta   90.00
_cell.angle_gamma   90.00
#
_symmetry.space_group_name_H-M   'P 1'
#
loop_
_entity.id
_entity.type
_entity.pdbx_description
1 polymer ?
#
loop_
_entity_poly.entity_id
_entity_poly.type
_entity_poly.pdbx_seq_one_letter_code
_entity_poly.pdbx_strand_id
1 'polypeptide(L)'
;WPYPKSDLFHWIPVLNRFDLLLESAVRTFGIGSGAPEKDKEKEKDAGEKRPGNVQSVPFDAETKEVLEAVLRFTRCLWENCGNRNLYNSYEHLSDLLYTSDIDILEATLRLLLRPAQRLNPQRSLRVNFALMQERLAILAQNWGTKEYGLELPLLASSDPVDIPSELHALAYQFYRSSGTGAGSAATASPAPRTPARTPTSSSADGPIRIRVAVGIASPDVRRKLVIVRLLAIAIYVNVVTEDVAQTKLFLYEPDLCQKIADLLQPERNISFDIQTAAIYALDCIAHYRGRLGEVLTALNASANHGALMYTLRKII
;
A
#
# COMPACT_ATOMS: atom_id res chain seq x y z
N TRP A 1 -7.04 -19.49 -15.49
CA TRP A 1 -8.13 -20.38 -15.03
C TRP A 1 -9.01 -20.74 -16.23
N PRO A 2 -8.93 -21.96 -16.76
CA PRO A 2 -9.72 -22.38 -17.93
C PRO A 2 -11.06 -23.03 -17.54
N TYR A 3 -11.35 -23.19 -16.25
CA TYR A 3 -12.52 -23.93 -15.78
C TYR A 3 -13.75 -23.04 -15.63
N PRO A 4 -14.97 -23.62 -15.61
CA PRO A 4 -16.19 -22.90 -15.28
C PRO A 4 -16.09 -22.19 -13.92
N LYS A 5 -16.96 -21.21 -13.70
CA LYS A 5 -17.09 -20.57 -12.37
C LYS A 5 -17.42 -21.63 -11.33
N SER A 6 -16.67 -21.64 -10.23
CA SER A 6 -16.84 -22.56 -9.11
C SER A 6 -17.60 -21.88 -7.96
N ASP A 7 -17.77 -22.58 -6.84
CA ASP A 7 -18.38 -22.06 -5.62
C ASP A 7 -17.37 -22.18 -4.49
N LEU A 8 -17.17 -21.09 -3.74
CA LEU A 8 -16.22 -21.02 -2.64
C LEU A 8 -16.53 -22.03 -1.52
N PHE A 9 -17.78 -22.51 -1.42
CA PHE A 9 -18.17 -23.56 -0.48
C PHE A 9 -17.31 -24.83 -0.60
N HIS A 10 -16.97 -25.25 -1.82
CA HIS A 10 -16.13 -26.44 -2.06
C HIS A 10 -14.68 -26.24 -1.59
N TRP A 11 -14.25 -24.99 -1.44
CA TRP A 11 -12.89 -24.63 -1.10
C TRP A 11 -12.70 -24.37 0.39
N ILE A 12 -13.77 -24.44 1.21
CA ILE A 12 -13.68 -24.22 2.68
C ILE A 12 -12.57 -25.06 3.33
N PRO A 13 -12.44 -26.39 3.07
CA PRO A 13 -11.37 -27.17 3.71
C PRO A 13 -9.97 -26.71 3.31
N VAL A 14 -9.80 -26.20 2.09
CA VAL A 14 -8.52 -25.68 1.58
C VAL A 14 -8.24 -24.30 2.20
N LEU A 15 -9.24 -23.42 2.25
CA LEU A 15 -9.14 -22.10 2.88
C LEU A 15 -8.78 -22.22 4.37
N ASN A 16 -9.40 -23.15 5.10
CA ASN A 16 -9.06 -23.39 6.50
C ASN A 16 -7.60 -23.84 6.67
N ARG A 17 -7.03 -24.60 5.72
CA ARG A 17 -5.60 -24.95 5.73
C ARG A 17 -4.72 -23.75 5.43
N PHE A 18 -5.14 -22.88 4.51
CA PHE A 18 -4.44 -21.64 4.22
C PHE A 18 -4.43 -20.70 5.43
N ASP A 19 -5.53 -20.63 6.18
CA ASP A 19 -5.59 -19.85 7.43
C ASP A 19 -4.51 -20.30 8.41
N LEU A 20 -4.36 -21.61 8.61
CA LEU A 20 -3.30 -22.15 9.47
C LEU A 20 -1.89 -21.80 8.97
N LEU A 21 -1.66 -21.82 7.65
CA LEU A 21 -0.35 -21.45 7.08
C LEU A 21 -0.06 -19.96 7.25
N LEU A 22 -1.06 -19.11 6.98
CA LEU A 22 -0.97 -17.67 7.15
C LEU A 22 -0.75 -17.29 8.61
N GLU A 23 -1.52 -17.89 9.52
CA GLU A 23 -1.38 -17.69 10.96
C GLU A 23 0.01 -18.14 11.46
N SER A 24 0.47 -19.32 11.03
CA SER A 24 1.79 -19.83 11.40
C SER A 24 2.91 -18.89 10.96
N ALA A 25 2.84 -18.37 9.73
CA ALA A 25 3.83 -17.42 9.23
C ALA A 25 3.79 -16.10 10.02
N VAL A 26 2.61 -15.54 10.24
CA VAL A 26 2.44 -14.29 11.00
C VAL A 26 3.01 -14.43 12.42
N ARG A 27 2.73 -15.54 13.10
CA ARG A 27 3.24 -15.83 14.45
C ARG A 27 4.75 -16.04 14.47
N THR A 28 5.27 -16.87 13.56
CA THR A 28 6.71 -17.24 13.53
C THR A 28 7.60 -16.03 13.26
N PHE A 29 7.16 -15.13 12.39
CA PHE A 29 7.91 -13.93 12.00
C PHE A 29 7.51 -12.66 12.77
N GLY A 30 6.61 -12.79 13.76
CA GLY A 30 6.19 -11.71 14.65
C GLY A 30 5.57 -10.51 13.91
N ILE A 31 4.76 -10.77 12.89
CA ILE A 31 4.20 -9.75 12.00
C ILE A 31 2.82 -9.34 12.52
N GLY A 32 2.45 -8.07 12.37
CA GLY A 32 1.06 -7.64 12.48
C GLY A 32 0.66 -7.03 13.81
N SER A 33 -0.64 -6.76 13.94
CA SER A 33 -1.20 -5.95 15.03
C SER A 33 -1.35 -6.69 16.37
N GLY A 34 -1.15 -8.01 16.37
CA GLY A 34 -1.22 -8.82 17.59
C GLY A 34 0.00 -8.62 18.48
N ALA A 35 -0.21 -8.12 19.70
CA ALA A 35 0.78 -8.28 20.76
C ALA A 35 1.04 -9.78 21.00
N PRO A 36 2.29 -10.20 21.29
CA PRO A 36 2.54 -11.54 21.78
C PRO A 36 1.62 -11.78 23.00
N GLU A 37 1.09 -13.00 23.13
CA GLU A 37 0.01 -13.34 24.06
C GLU A 37 0.26 -12.88 25.52
N LYS A 38 1.53 -12.76 25.91
CA LYS A 38 2.00 -12.26 27.20
C LYS A 38 1.77 -10.76 27.46
N ASP A 39 1.51 -9.96 26.43
CA ASP A 39 1.38 -8.50 26.51
C ASP A 39 -0.06 -7.99 26.27
N LYS A 40 -1.01 -8.87 25.94
CA LYS A 40 -2.43 -8.51 25.74
C LYS A 40 -3.09 -7.96 27.00
N GLU A 41 -2.63 -8.36 28.19
CA GLU A 41 -3.13 -7.85 29.47
C GLU A 41 -2.73 -6.39 29.72
N LYS A 42 -1.54 -5.97 29.25
CA LYS A 42 -1.05 -4.58 29.39
C LYS A 42 -1.63 -3.61 28.37
N GLU A 43 -2.22 -4.11 27.27
CA GLU A 43 -2.81 -3.28 26.22
C GLU A 43 -4.18 -2.71 26.64
N LYS A 44 -4.91 -3.42 27.52
CA LYS A 44 -6.21 -2.94 28.04
C LYS A 44 -6.08 -1.69 28.92
N ASP A 45 -4.95 -1.52 29.62
CA ASP A 45 -4.75 -0.40 30.56
C ASP A 45 -4.26 0.89 29.89
N ALA A 46 -3.72 0.84 28.67
CA ALA A 46 -3.03 1.97 28.06
C ALA A 46 -3.91 2.86 27.16
N GLY A 47 -5.10 2.42 26.73
CA GLY A 47 -6.01 3.19 25.86
C GLY A 47 -5.47 3.55 24.45
N GLU A 48 -4.17 3.43 24.22
CA GLU A 48 -3.50 3.65 22.95
C GLU A 48 -3.32 2.34 22.18
N LYS A 49 -3.86 2.32 20.95
CA LYS A 49 -3.67 1.23 19.99
C LYS A 49 -2.19 1.14 19.63
N ARG A 50 -1.53 0.03 19.98
CA ARG A 50 -0.10 -0.14 19.67
C ARG A 50 0.10 -0.22 18.14
N PRO A 51 1.14 0.42 17.59
CA PRO A 51 1.49 0.24 16.18
C PRO A 51 1.83 -1.24 15.93
N GLY A 52 1.33 -1.82 14.83
CA GLY A 52 1.57 -3.23 14.53
C GLY A 52 3.05 -3.57 14.36
N ASN A 53 3.42 -4.79 14.75
CA ASN A 53 4.78 -5.28 14.71
C ASN A 53 5.23 -5.47 13.26
N VAL A 54 6.32 -4.81 12.93
CA VAL A 54 6.93 -4.88 11.60
C VAL A 54 7.87 -6.06 11.58
N GLN A 55 7.79 -6.84 10.50
CA GLN A 55 8.67 -7.99 10.31
C GLN A 55 10.13 -7.58 10.48
N SER A 56 10.80 -8.19 11.44
CA SER A 56 12.22 -7.96 11.73
C SER A 56 13.13 -9.01 11.10
N VAL A 57 12.65 -10.25 10.99
CA VAL A 57 13.37 -11.37 10.40
C VAL A 57 12.77 -11.69 9.02
N PRO A 58 13.57 -11.75 7.94
CA PRO A 58 13.07 -12.08 6.61
C PRO A 58 12.51 -13.51 6.56
N PHE A 59 11.57 -13.77 5.66
CA PHE A 59 11.07 -15.12 5.44
C PHE A 59 12.17 -16.03 4.90
N ASP A 60 12.15 -17.29 5.31
CA ASP A 60 12.87 -18.34 4.60
C ASP A 60 12.24 -18.59 3.23
N ALA A 61 13.00 -19.19 2.32
CA ALA A 61 12.59 -19.38 0.94
C ALA A 61 11.32 -20.25 0.81
N GLU A 62 11.18 -21.27 1.64
CA GLU A 62 10.03 -22.19 1.62
C GLU A 62 8.77 -21.48 2.10
N THR A 63 8.83 -20.80 3.26
CA THR A 63 7.70 -20.01 3.77
C THR A 63 7.27 -18.94 2.77
N LYS A 64 8.23 -18.23 2.16
CA LYS A 64 7.93 -17.21 1.16
C LYS A 64 7.19 -17.80 -0.04
N GLU A 65 7.68 -18.90 -0.59
CA GLU A 65 7.08 -19.58 -1.74
C GLU A 65 5.64 -20.05 -1.43
N VAL A 66 5.44 -20.65 -0.24
CA VAL A 66 4.12 -21.11 0.22
C VAL A 66 3.16 -19.92 0.39
N LEU A 67 3.59 -18.85 1.06
CA LEU A 67 2.76 -17.66 1.25
C LEU A 67 2.35 -17.04 -0.10
N GLU A 68 3.31 -16.88 -1.02
CA GLU A 68 3.06 -16.32 -2.34
C GLU A 68 2.08 -17.18 -3.14
N ALA A 69 2.22 -18.51 -3.09
CA ALA A 69 1.31 -19.46 -3.71
C ALA A 69 -0.10 -19.39 -3.12
N VAL A 70 -0.21 -19.36 -1.78
CA VAL A 70 -1.49 -19.24 -1.06
C VAL A 70 -2.21 -17.95 -1.42
N LEU A 71 -1.52 -16.81 -1.42
CA LEU A 71 -2.12 -15.51 -1.72
C LEU A 71 -2.59 -15.43 -3.18
N ARG A 72 -1.76 -15.90 -4.12
CA ARG A 72 -2.12 -15.95 -5.55
C ARG A 72 -3.28 -16.88 -5.83
N PHE A 73 -3.27 -18.07 -5.22
CA PHE A 73 -4.34 -19.04 -5.41
C PHE A 73 -5.65 -18.56 -4.78
N THR A 74 -5.61 -17.97 -3.59
CA THR A 74 -6.77 -17.35 -2.94
C THR A 74 -7.35 -16.23 -3.80
N ARG A 75 -6.52 -15.39 -4.42
CA ARG A 75 -6.97 -14.38 -5.39
C ARG A 75 -7.66 -15.04 -6.58
N CYS A 76 -7.08 -16.10 -7.14
CA CYS A 76 -7.67 -16.83 -8.25
C CYS A 76 -9.05 -17.39 -7.89
N LEU A 77 -9.20 -17.99 -6.70
CA LEU A 77 -10.49 -18.47 -6.20
C LEU A 77 -11.48 -17.32 -6.08
N TRP A 78 -11.07 -16.20 -5.50
CA TRP A 78 -11.95 -15.05 -5.31
C TRP A 78 -12.44 -14.47 -6.65
N GLU A 79 -11.58 -14.41 -7.67
CA GLU A 79 -11.96 -13.95 -9.01
C GLU A 79 -12.93 -14.92 -9.70
N ASN A 80 -12.75 -16.24 -9.53
CA ASN A 80 -13.45 -17.25 -10.31
C ASN A 80 -14.60 -17.98 -9.58
N CYS A 81 -14.82 -17.74 -8.28
CA CYS A 81 -15.85 -18.42 -7.48
C CYS A 81 -17.06 -17.55 -7.12
N GLY A 82 -18.23 -18.17 -6.90
CA GLY A 82 -19.40 -17.60 -6.22
C GLY A 82 -19.24 -17.55 -4.68
N ASN A 83 -20.26 -17.08 -3.96
CA ASN A 83 -20.33 -17.06 -2.48
C ASN A 83 -19.06 -16.53 -1.76
N ARG A 84 -18.53 -15.41 -2.26
CA ARG A 84 -17.30 -14.78 -1.77
C ARG A 84 -17.37 -14.29 -0.33
N ASN A 85 -18.57 -14.13 0.22
CA ASN A 85 -18.81 -13.78 1.62
C ASN A 85 -18.35 -14.87 2.60
N LEU A 86 -18.10 -16.10 2.13
CA LEU A 86 -17.53 -17.18 2.94
C LEU A 86 -16.04 -16.97 3.24
N TYR A 87 -15.34 -16.16 2.47
CA TYR A 87 -13.93 -15.85 2.76
C TYR A 87 -13.84 -14.91 3.97
N ASN A 88 -13.12 -15.31 5.01
CA ASN A 88 -13.01 -14.55 6.27
C ASN A 88 -11.58 -14.37 6.79
N SER A 89 -10.56 -14.73 6.02
CA SER A 89 -9.14 -14.69 6.41
C SER A 89 -8.53 -13.28 6.40
N TYR A 90 -9.35 -12.23 6.53
CA TYR A 90 -8.91 -10.83 6.39
C TYR A 90 -7.99 -10.36 7.52
N GLU A 91 -8.09 -10.97 8.71
CA GLU A 91 -7.19 -10.71 9.83
C GLU A 91 -5.74 -10.99 9.45
N HIS A 92 -5.46 -12.17 8.88
CA HIS A 92 -4.12 -12.52 8.43
C HIS A 92 -3.63 -11.62 7.29
N LEU A 93 -4.53 -11.21 6.38
CA LEU A 93 -4.17 -10.24 5.33
C LEU A 93 -3.83 -8.86 5.90
N SER A 94 -4.52 -8.45 6.98
CA SER A 94 -4.22 -7.22 7.71
C SER A 94 -2.84 -7.27 8.33
N ASP A 95 -2.49 -8.38 8.98
CA ASP A 95 -1.16 -8.56 9.56
C ASP A 95 -0.07 -8.58 8.47
N LEU A 96 -0.31 -9.25 7.34
CA LEU A 96 0.63 -9.27 6.23
C LEU A 96 0.92 -7.88 5.62
N LEU A 97 0.09 -6.85 5.84
CA LEU A 97 0.45 -5.48 5.44
C LEU A 97 1.69 -4.93 6.20
N TYR A 98 2.07 -5.55 7.31
CA TYR A 98 3.27 -5.21 8.09
C TYR A 98 4.52 -5.98 7.65
N THR A 99 4.41 -6.92 6.70
CA THR A 99 5.54 -7.69 6.15
C THR A 99 6.57 -6.78 5.50
N SER A 100 7.87 -7.03 5.73
CA SER A 100 8.99 -6.32 5.08
C SER A 100 9.25 -6.80 3.65
N ASP A 101 8.79 -8.00 3.32
CA ASP A 101 8.95 -8.59 1.99
C ASP A 101 7.98 -7.98 0.97
N ILE A 102 8.54 -7.37 -0.07
CA ILE A 102 7.76 -6.62 -1.07
C ILE A 102 6.92 -7.54 -1.95
N ASP A 103 7.36 -8.77 -2.20
CA ASP A 103 6.63 -9.73 -3.03
C ASP A 103 5.37 -10.21 -2.32
N ILE A 104 5.50 -10.53 -1.03
CA ILE A 104 4.37 -10.90 -0.18
C ILE A 104 3.40 -9.73 -0.05
N LEU A 105 3.92 -8.51 0.20
CA LEU A 105 3.09 -7.32 0.29
C LEU A 105 2.30 -7.05 -1.01
N GLU A 106 2.97 -7.15 -2.16
CA GLU A 106 2.33 -7.00 -3.47
C GLU A 106 1.24 -8.06 -3.67
N ALA A 107 1.54 -9.33 -3.37
CA ALA A 107 0.57 -10.43 -3.48
C ALA A 107 -0.65 -10.21 -2.57
N THR A 108 -0.43 -9.76 -1.33
CA THR A 108 -1.49 -9.41 -0.37
C THR A 108 -2.37 -8.27 -0.89
N LEU A 109 -1.77 -7.18 -1.41
CA LEU A 109 -2.54 -6.06 -1.97
C LEU A 109 -3.31 -6.46 -3.23
N ARG A 110 -2.73 -7.28 -4.11
CA ARG A 110 -3.42 -7.79 -5.30
C ARG A 110 -4.64 -8.64 -4.92
N LEU A 111 -4.56 -9.40 -3.83
CA LEU A 111 -5.71 -10.12 -3.27
C LEU A 111 -6.75 -9.15 -2.69
N LEU A 112 -6.34 -8.22 -1.84
CA LEU A 112 -7.22 -7.26 -1.15
C LEU A 112 -7.97 -6.31 -2.08
N LEU A 113 -7.38 -5.95 -3.24
CA LEU A 113 -8.02 -5.10 -4.22
C LEU A 113 -9.39 -5.64 -4.66
N ARG A 114 -9.51 -6.96 -4.81
CA ARG A 114 -10.72 -7.59 -5.34
C ARG A 114 -11.94 -7.39 -4.43
N PRO A 115 -11.88 -7.73 -3.12
CA PRO A 115 -12.96 -7.41 -2.19
C PRO A 115 -13.14 -5.90 -1.98
N ALA A 116 -12.08 -5.09 -2.02
CA ALA A 116 -12.20 -3.64 -1.86
C ALA A 116 -13.12 -3.00 -2.92
N GLN A 117 -12.99 -3.40 -4.18
CA GLN A 117 -13.84 -2.94 -5.29
C GLN A 117 -15.33 -3.31 -5.15
N ARG A 118 -15.70 -4.14 -4.16
CA ARG A 118 -17.07 -4.61 -3.90
C ARG A 118 -17.54 -4.31 -2.47
N LEU A 119 -16.99 -3.28 -1.83
CA LEU A 119 -17.28 -2.93 -0.44
C LEU A 119 -18.73 -2.48 -0.18
N ASN A 120 -19.35 -1.76 -1.13
CA ASN A 120 -20.66 -1.14 -0.95
C ASN A 120 -21.81 -2.08 -0.49
N PRO A 121 -21.95 -3.33 -0.97
CA PRO A 121 -22.99 -4.23 -0.48
C PRO A 121 -22.72 -4.92 0.88
N GLN A 122 -21.49 -4.92 1.43
CA GLN A 122 -21.12 -5.87 2.49
C GLN A 122 -20.60 -5.22 3.78
N ARG A 123 -21.46 -5.17 4.82
CA ARG A 123 -21.14 -4.53 6.12
C ARG A 123 -19.96 -5.17 6.86
N SER A 124 -19.87 -6.50 6.89
CA SER A 124 -18.76 -7.20 7.55
C SER A 124 -17.41 -6.88 6.91
N LEU A 125 -17.39 -6.77 5.58
CA LEU A 125 -16.19 -6.43 4.82
C LEU A 125 -15.67 -5.03 5.18
N ARG A 126 -16.58 -4.06 5.36
CA ARG A 126 -16.19 -2.69 5.78
C ARG A 126 -15.47 -2.67 7.14
N VAL A 127 -15.87 -3.52 8.09
CA VAL A 127 -15.22 -3.58 9.40
C VAL A 127 -13.78 -4.06 9.24
N ASN A 128 -13.55 -5.12 8.46
CA ASN A 128 -12.20 -5.64 8.21
C ASN A 128 -11.30 -4.58 7.53
N PHE A 129 -11.81 -3.88 6.52
CA PHE A 129 -11.03 -2.83 5.85
C PHE A 129 -10.81 -1.58 6.70
N ALA A 130 -11.72 -1.25 7.62
CA ALA A 130 -11.51 -0.16 8.57
C ALA A 130 -10.30 -0.40 9.48
N LEU A 131 -10.02 -1.66 9.84
CA LEU A 131 -8.82 -2.02 10.62
C LEU A 131 -7.52 -1.80 9.83
N MET A 132 -7.59 -1.87 8.49
CA MET A 132 -6.45 -1.76 7.57
C MET A 132 -6.25 -0.33 7.05
N GLN A 133 -7.21 0.57 7.29
CA GLN A 133 -7.28 1.91 6.68
C GLN A 133 -6.03 2.74 6.95
N GLU A 134 -5.54 2.76 8.19
CA GLU A 134 -4.33 3.53 8.56
C GLU A 134 -3.11 3.02 7.81
N ARG A 135 -2.93 1.69 7.77
CA ARG A 135 -1.80 1.07 7.09
C ARG A 135 -1.86 1.27 5.58
N LEU A 136 -3.04 1.17 4.98
CA LEU A 136 -3.26 1.45 3.57
C LEU A 136 -2.98 2.92 3.23
N ALA A 137 -3.34 3.86 4.12
CA ALA A 137 -3.00 5.27 3.95
C ALA A 137 -1.48 5.47 3.91
N ILE A 138 -0.74 4.85 4.85
CA ILE A 138 0.73 4.92 4.92
C ILE A 138 1.37 4.37 3.63
N LEU A 139 0.85 3.25 3.11
CA LEU A 139 1.35 2.65 1.86
C LEU A 139 1.02 3.48 0.60
N ALA A 140 -0.06 4.28 0.64
CA ALA A 140 -0.49 5.14 -0.46
C ALA A 140 0.28 6.48 -0.53
N GLN A 141 0.85 6.94 0.59
CA GLN A 141 1.57 8.21 0.68
C GLN A 141 2.74 8.30 -0.31
N ASN A 142 3.05 9.52 -0.75
CA ASN A 142 4.30 9.79 -1.45
C ASN A 142 5.52 9.54 -0.56
N TRP A 143 6.65 9.35 -1.22
CA TRP A 143 7.94 9.09 -0.59
C TRP A 143 8.80 10.34 -0.44
N GLY A 144 8.23 11.55 -0.57
CA GLY A 144 9.00 12.81 -0.53
C GLY A 144 9.96 13.00 -1.72
N THR A 145 9.86 12.18 -2.77
CA THR A 145 10.80 12.19 -3.91
C THR A 145 10.66 13.41 -4.81
N LYS A 146 9.57 14.18 -4.69
CA LYS A 146 9.30 15.37 -5.49
C LYS A 146 10.36 16.46 -5.31
N GLU A 147 10.90 16.61 -4.09
CA GLU A 147 11.94 17.60 -3.78
C GLU A 147 13.24 17.35 -4.56
N TYR A 148 13.42 16.13 -5.04
CA TYR A 148 14.60 15.68 -5.79
C TYR A 148 14.32 15.53 -7.31
N GLY A 149 13.16 15.99 -7.80
CA GLY A 149 12.76 15.82 -9.20
C GLY A 149 12.45 14.38 -9.61
N LEU A 150 12.34 13.46 -8.64
CA LEU A 150 12.08 12.04 -8.85
C LEU A 150 10.56 11.79 -8.86
N GLU A 151 9.96 12.01 -10.02
CA GLU A 151 8.53 11.80 -10.25
C GLU A 151 8.15 10.33 -10.48
N LEU A 152 6.87 10.01 -10.32
CA LEU A 152 6.34 8.64 -10.40
C LEU A 152 6.72 7.90 -11.70
N PRO A 153 6.70 8.53 -12.89
CA PRO A 153 7.10 7.84 -14.11
C PRO A 153 8.59 7.51 -14.20
N LEU A 154 9.45 8.37 -13.64
CA LEU A 154 10.89 8.11 -13.59
C LEU A 154 11.19 6.94 -12.65
N LEU A 155 10.50 6.89 -11.51
CA LEU A 155 10.57 5.76 -10.57
C LEU A 155 10.06 4.45 -11.21
N ALA A 156 9.07 4.53 -12.10
CA ALA A 156 8.53 3.38 -12.82
C ALA A 156 9.42 2.90 -13.99
N SER A 157 10.40 3.69 -14.42
CA SER A 157 11.29 3.33 -15.53
C SER A 157 12.26 2.20 -15.14
N SER A 158 12.63 1.41 -16.15
CA SER A 158 13.69 0.40 -16.06
C SER A 158 15.08 1.01 -16.12
N ASP A 159 15.19 2.28 -16.51
CA ASP A 159 16.47 2.97 -16.63
C ASP A 159 17.12 3.18 -15.26
N PRO A 160 18.47 3.23 -15.20
CA PRO A 160 19.17 3.65 -14.01
C PRO A 160 18.79 5.11 -13.71
N VAL A 161 18.31 5.34 -12.49
CA VAL A 161 17.93 6.66 -11.99
C VAL A 161 18.94 7.05 -10.93
N ASP A 162 19.51 8.25 -11.04
CA ASP A 162 20.41 8.78 -10.02
C ASP A 162 19.59 9.17 -8.79
N ILE A 163 19.83 8.49 -7.68
CA ILE A 163 19.06 8.64 -6.45
C ILE A 163 19.94 9.35 -5.42
N PRO A 164 19.53 10.55 -4.96
CA PRO A 164 20.29 11.28 -3.95
C PRO A 164 20.49 10.49 -2.66
N SER A 165 21.67 10.66 -2.04
CA SER A 165 22.05 9.93 -0.83
C SER A 165 21.14 10.22 0.36
N GLU A 166 20.44 11.35 0.36
CA GLU A 166 19.44 11.75 1.35
C GLU A 166 18.21 10.84 1.33
N LEU A 167 17.87 10.24 0.19
CA LEU A 167 16.77 9.26 0.11
C LEU A 167 17.16 7.89 0.68
N HIS A 168 18.45 7.64 0.88
CA HIS A 168 18.95 6.48 1.61
C HIS A 168 19.04 6.71 3.12
N ALA A 169 19.02 7.97 3.57
CA ALA A 169 19.20 8.35 4.97
C ALA A 169 17.86 8.61 5.68
N LEU A 170 17.60 7.87 6.76
CA LEU A 170 16.44 8.12 7.62
C LEU A 170 16.74 9.30 8.57
N ALA A 171 16.24 10.49 8.25
CA ALA A 171 16.30 11.63 9.17
C ALA A 171 15.26 11.46 10.28
N TYR A 172 15.69 11.06 11.48
CA TYR A 172 14.85 11.08 12.68
C TYR A 172 14.97 12.42 13.40
N GLN A 173 13.84 13.10 13.59
CA GLN A 173 13.74 14.21 14.53
C GLN A 173 13.04 13.71 15.80
N PHE A 174 13.83 13.47 16.84
CA PHE A 174 13.29 13.16 18.16
C PHE A 174 12.91 14.47 18.86
N TYR A 175 11.61 14.70 19.04
CA TYR A 175 11.18 15.68 20.03
C TYR A 175 11.39 15.07 21.42
N ARG A 176 12.13 15.78 22.30
CA ARG A 176 12.09 15.46 23.73
C ARG A 176 10.64 15.66 24.18
N SER A 177 9.96 14.57 24.52
CA SER A 177 8.74 14.65 25.31
C SER A 177 9.12 15.39 26.59
N SER A 178 8.54 16.56 26.81
CA SER A 178 8.74 17.34 28.02
C SER A 178 8.11 16.60 29.20
N GLY A 179 8.84 15.61 29.71
CA GLY A 179 8.67 15.14 31.07
C GLY A 179 9.03 16.28 32.00
N THR A 180 8.07 16.68 32.83
CA THR A 180 8.23 17.59 33.96
C THR A 180 9.50 17.26 34.75
N GLY A 181 10.51 18.12 34.61
CA GLY A 181 11.76 18.06 35.35
C GLY A 181 12.47 19.40 35.23
N ALA A 182 12.20 20.28 36.18
CA ALA A 182 12.83 21.59 36.29
C ALA A 182 14.36 21.47 36.40
N GLY A 183 15.10 22.37 35.74
CA GLY A 183 16.44 22.75 36.19
C GLY A 183 17.51 22.90 35.11
N SER A 184 17.90 24.16 34.93
CA SER A 184 19.23 24.65 34.53
C SER A 184 19.48 24.97 33.05
N ALA A 185 19.88 26.24 32.86
CA ALA A 185 20.22 26.90 31.61
C ALA A 185 21.58 26.46 31.06
N ALA A 186 21.71 26.46 29.74
CA ALA A 186 22.98 26.70 29.07
C ALA A 186 22.74 27.29 27.67
N THR A 187 23.40 28.42 27.45
CA THR A 187 23.49 29.27 26.25
C THR A 187 24.16 28.56 25.07
N ALA A 188 23.53 28.59 23.89
CA ALA A 188 24.22 28.63 22.59
C ALA A 188 23.23 29.01 21.48
N SER A 189 23.45 30.17 20.85
CA SER A 189 22.95 30.48 19.49
C SER A 189 23.84 29.74 18.47
N PRO A 190 23.35 29.32 17.28
CA PRO A 190 23.24 30.28 16.16
C PRO A 190 22.14 30.02 15.07
N ALA A 191 21.84 31.11 14.34
CA ALA A 191 21.36 31.24 12.95
C ALA A 191 19.93 30.79 12.53
N PRO A 192 19.25 31.58 11.67
CA PRO A 192 17.88 31.29 11.24
C PRO A 192 17.89 30.28 10.09
N ARG A 193 17.52 29.03 10.36
CA ARG A 193 17.14 28.08 9.31
C ARG A 193 15.63 28.13 9.16
N THR A 194 15.20 28.53 7.98
CA THR A 194 13.83 28.50 7.48
C THR A 194 13.18 27.15 7.81
N PRO A 195 12.01 27.09 8.45
CA PRO A 195 11.38 25.82 8.77
C PRO A 195 10.73 25.26 7.50
N ALA A 196 11.45 24.39 6.79
CA ALA A 196 10.80 23.45 5.88
C ALA A 196 9.94 22.51 6.77
N ARG A 197 8.63 22.78 6.82
CA ARG A 197 7.64 21.90 7.45
C ARG A 197 7.65 20.56 6.72
N THR A 198 8.41 19.59 7.22
CA THR A 198 8.15 18.19 6.91
C THR A 198 6.98 17.71 7.77
N PRO A 199 6.09 16.85 7.24
CA PRO A 199 4.94 16.38 7.99
C PRO A 199 5.41 15.54 9.18
N THR A 200 4.80 15.81 10.33
CA THR A 200 4.94 15.12 11.61
C THR A 200 5.15 13.62 11.46
N SER A 201 6.32 13.12 11.83
CA SER A 201 6.66 11.69 11.77
C SER A 201 5.84 10.91 12.80
N SER A 202 4.85 10.16 12.34
CA SER A 202 4.23 9.13 13.17
C SER A 202 5.17 7.92 13.23
N SER A 203 5.26 7.25 14.38
CA SER A 203 6.07 6.02 14.54
C SER A 203 5.71 4.94 13.49
N ALA A 204 4.48 4.99 12.97
CA ALA A 204 3.94 4.06 11.98
C ALA A 204 4.48 4.25 10.54
N ASP A 205 5.11 5.39 10.23
CA ASP A 205 5.66 5.69 8.88
C ASP A 205 7.05 5.08 8.64
N GLY A 206 7.74 4.65 9.71
CA GLY A 206 9.10 4.09 9.64
C GLY A 206 9.27 2.92 8.65
N PRO A 207 8.37 1.92 8.61
CA PRO A 207 8.55 0.71 7.80
C PRO A 207 8.49 0.94 6.29
N ILE A 208 7.62 1.86 5.82
CA ILE A 208 7.54 2.18 4.39
C ILE A 208 8.77 3.00 3.98
N ARG A 209 9.22 3.92 4.83
CA ARG A 209 10.44 4.71 4.58
C ARG A 209 11.69 3.85 4.54
N ILE A 210 11.82 2.85 5.41
CA ILE A 210 12.92 1.88 5.36
C ILE A 210 12.90 1.12 4.02
N ARG A 211 11.74 0.60 3.59
CA ARG A 211 11.63 -0.13 2.30
C ARG A 211 12.00 0.73 1.11
N VAL A 212 11.55 1.98 1.12
CA VAL A 212 11.90 2.93 0.06
C VAL A 212 13.39 3.24 0.11
N ALA A 213 13.94 3.59 1.26
CA ALA A 213 15.36 3.93 1.40
C ALA A 213 16.31 2.80 0.98
N VAL A 214 15.94 1.55 1.28
CA VAL A 214 16.72 0.35 0.93
C VAL A 214 16.47 -0.09 -0.53
N GLY A 215 15.23 0.03 -1.01
CA GLY A 215 14.78 -0.58 -2.26
C GLY A 215 14.79 0.35 -3.48
N ILE A 216 14.80 1.67 -3.30
CA ILE A 216 14.66 2.63 -4.41
C ILE A 216 15.82 2.56 -5.41
N ALA A 217 17.02 2.16 -4.95
CA ALA A 217 18.21 2.00 -5.79
C ALA A 217 18.07 0.88 -6.83
N SER A 218 17.41 -0.22 -6.48
CA SER A 218 17.22 -1.36 -7.39
C SER A 218 16.03 -1.10 -8.31
N PRO A 219 16.20 -1.11 -9.66
CA PRO A 219 15.09 -0.90 -10.58
C PRO A 219 13.94 -1.89 -10.38
N ASP A 220 14.25 -3.16 -10.11
CA ASP A 220 13.23 -4.20 -9.94
C ASP A 220 12.40 -3.98 -8.66
N VAL A 221 13.08 -3.66 -7.57
CA VAL A 221 12.44 -3.38 -6.28
C VAL A 221 11.64 -2.07 -6.36
N ARG A 222 12.19 -1.05 -7.01
CA ARG A 222 11.53 0.24 -7.24
C ARG A 222 10.23 0.07 -8.03
N ARG A 223 10.21 -0.75 -9.08
CA ARG A 223 8.98 -1.06 -9.83
C ARG A 223 7.93 -1.74 -8.95
N LYS A 224 8.31 -2.70 -8.12
CA LYS A 224 7.39 -3.34 -7.16
C LYS A 224 6.85 -2.36 -6.12
N LEU A 225 7.69 -1.45 -5.61
CA LEU A 225 7.26 -0.38 -4.71
C LEU A 225 6.21 0.53 -5.37
N VAL A 226 6.38 0.86 -6.66
CA VAL A 226 5.39 1.63 -7.42
C VAL A 226 4.07 0.85 -7.54
N ILE A 227 4.12 -0.46 -7.85
CA ILE A 227 2.92 -1.32 -7.91
C ILE A 227 2.21 -1.36 -6.55
N VAL A 228 2.95 -1.61 -5.47
CA VAL A 228 2.44 -1.60 -4.09
C VAL A 228 1.71 -0.30 -3.79
N ARG A 229 2.33 0.85 -4.11
CA ARG A 229 1.72 2.16 -3.88
C ARG A 229 0.44 2.37 -4.69
N LEU A 230 0.44 2.02 -5.98
CA LEU A 230 -0.74 2.14 -6.84
C LEU A 230 -1.89 1.25 -6.38
N LEU A 231 -1.60 0.01 -5.98
CA LEU A 231 -2.60 -0.90 -5.41
C LEU A 231 -3.12 -0.41 -4.06
N ALA A 232 -2.25 0.13 -3.21
CA ALA A 232 -2.65 0.73 -1.93
C ALA A 232 -3.58 1.94 -2.13
N ILE A 233 -3.27 2.83 -3.09
CA ILE A 233 -4.16 3.93 -3.48
C ILE A 233 -5.52 3.40 -3.93
N ALA A 234 -5.53 2.42 -4.84
CA ALA A 234 -6.76 1.82 -5.37
C ALA A 234 -7.63 1.24 -4.24
N ILE A 235 -7.03 0.49 -3.32
CA ILE A 235 -7.74 -0.08 -2.17
C ILE A 235 -8.22 1.03 -1.23
N TYR A 236 -7.34 1.95 -0.84
CA TYR A 236 -7.65 3.01 0.13
C TYR A 236 -8.85 3.85 -0.30
N VAL A 237 -8.88 4.26 -1.57
CA VAL A 237 -9.97 5.05 -2.16
C VAL A 237 -11.31 4.30 -2.16
N ASN A 238 -11.32 2.97 -2.28
CA ASN A 238 -12.55 2.19 -2.13
C ASN A 238 -13.01 2.06 -0.66
N VAL A 239 -12.09 2.19 0.29
CA VAL A 239 -12.34 1.99 1.73
C VAL A 239 -12.86 3.26 2.39
N VAL A 240 -12.34 4.42 1.99
CA VAL A 240 -12.65 5.70 2.64
C VAL A 240 -13.64 6.53 1.81
N THR A 241 -14.27 7.50 2.46
CA THR A 241 -15.11 8.49 1.77
C THR A 241 -14.24 9.51 1.02
N GLU A 242 -14.85 10.18 0.05
CA GLU A 242 -14.18 11.22 -0.75
C GLU A 242 -13.58 12.33 0.13
N ASP A 243 -14.26 12.78 1.18
CA ASP A 243 -13.76 13.82 2.11
C ASP A 243 -12.51 13.37 2.90
N VAL A 244 -12.47 12.09 3.28
CA VAL A 244 -11.31 11.53 3.99
C VAL A 244 -10.13 11.40 3.04
N ALA A 245 -10.36 10.87 1.83
CA ALA A 245 -9.33 10.80 0.79
C ALA A 245 -8.82 12.20 0.39
N GLN A 246 -9.71 13.19 0.32
CA GLN A 246 -9.35 14.58 0.06
C GLN A 246 -8.35 15.09 1.08
N THR A 247 -8.63 14.89 2.37
CA THR A 247 -7.81 15.42 3.47
C THR A 247 -6.49 14.67 3.63
N LYS A 248 -6.48 13.36 3.39
CA LYS A 248 -5.35 12.48 3.71
C LYS A 248 -4.45 12.13 2.53
N LEU A 249 -4.97 12.18 1.30
CA LEU A 249 -4.23 11.82 0.09
C LEU A 249 -4.14 13.01 -0.88
N PHE A 250 -5.26 13.51 -1.37
CA PHE A 250 -5.26 14.49 -2.46
C PHE A 250 -4.81 15.90 -2.05
N LEU A 251 -4.96 16.30 -0.79
CA LEU A 251 -4.46 17.58 -0.29
C LEU A 251 -2.92 17.66 -0.41
N TYR A 252 -2.23 16.54 -0.20
CA TYR A 252 -0.77 16.46 -0.29
C TYR A 252 -0.29 16.18 -1.72
N GLU A 253 -1.14 15.58 -2.55
CA GLU A 253 -0.86 15.26 -3.95
C GLU A 253 -2.01 15.70 -4.87
N PRO A 254 -2.13 17.01 -5.17
CA PRO A 254 -3.24 17.53 -5.97
C PRO A 254 -3.23 16.99 -7.41
N ASP A 255 -2.05 16.77 -7.99
CA ASP A 255 -1.89 16.29 -9.37
C ASP A 255 -1.78 14.75 -9.46
N LEU A 256 -2.28 14.02 -8.46
CA LEU A 256 -2.11 12.56 -8.39
C LEU A 256 -2.70 11.84 -9.61
N CYS A 257 -3.89 12.24 -10.07
CA CYS A 257 -4.54 11.62 -11.23
C CYS A 257 -3.68 11.78 -12.49
N GLN A 258 -3.13 12.97 -12.72
CA GLN A 258 -2.25 13.24 -13.86
C GLN A 258 -0.99 12.40 -13.80
N LYS A 259 -0.33 12.33 -12.62
CA LYS A 259 0.89 11.53 -12.44
C LYS A 259 0.68 10.03 -12.67
N ILE A 260 -0.48 9.51 -12.28
CA ILE A 260 -0.83 8.10 -12.55
C ILE A 260 -1.15 7.91 -14.04
N ALA A 261 -1.84 8.84 -14.69
CA ALA A 261 -2.13 8.79 -16.12
C ALA A 261 -0.87 8.88 -16.99
N ASP A 262 0.15 9.62 -16.55
CA ASP A 262 1.45 9.68 -17.23
C ASP A 262 2.16 8.32 -17.30
N LEU A 263 1.82 7.37 -16.42
CA LEU A 263 2.34 5.99 -16.47
C LEU A 263 1.80 5.19 -17.67
N LEU A 264 0.70 5.65 -18.26
CA LEU A 264 0.05 5.02 -19.41
C LEU A 264 0.50 5.63 -20.74
N GLN A 265 1.39 6.63 -20.71
CA GLN A 265 1.90 7.28 -21.91
C GLN A 265 2.75 6.31 -22.75
N PRO A 266 2.47 6.19 -24.06
CA PRO A 266 3.20 5.31 -24.97
C PRO A 266 4.71 5.48 -24.95
N GLU A 267 5.17 6.72 -24.80
CA GLU A 267 6.56 7.14 -24.99
C GLU A 267 7.48 6.69 -23.85
N ARG A 268 6.92 6.37 -22.68
CA ARG A 268 7.70 6.10 -21.47
C ARG A 268 8.12 4.63 -21.29
N ASN A 269 7.69 3.73 -22.19
CA ASN A 269 8.03 2.29 -22.19
C ASN A 269 7.89 1.61 -20.81
N ILE A 270 6.82 1.94 -20.07
CA ILE A 270 6.57 1.41 -18.72
C ILE A 270 6.03 -0.02 -18.80
N SER A 271 6.42 -0.87 -17.85
CA SER A 271 5.98 -2.27 -17.79
C SER A 271 4.45 -2.42 -17.65
N PHE A 272 3.90 -3.49 -18.23
CA PHE A 272 2.45 -3.74 -18.24
C PHE A 272 1.87 -3.92 -16.82
N ASP A 273 2.64 -4.47 -15.88
CA ASP A 273 2.20 -4.62 -14.49
C ASP A 273 1.92 -3.28 -13.82
N ILE A 274 2.80 -2.30 -14.04
CA ILE A 274 2.63 -0.93 -13.51
C ILE A 274 1.44 -0.26 -14.18
N GLN A 275 1.30 -0.39 -15.52
CA GLN A 275 0.15 0.16 -16.23
C GLN A 275 -1.17 -0.43 -15.73
N THR A 276 -1.20 -1.74 -15.46
CA THR A 276 -2.38 -2.42 -14.90
C THR A 276 -2.72 -1.88 -13.51
N ALA A 277 -1.73 -1.70 -12.63
CA ALA A 277 -1.94 -1.13 -11.31
C ALA A 277 -2.39 0.35 -11.38
N ALA A 278 -1.86 1.11 -12.34
CA ALA A 278 -2.25 2.50 -12.59
C ALA A 278 -3.72 2.60 -13.05
N ILE A 279 -4.15 1.71 -13.94
CA ILE A 279 -5.55 1.62 -14.38
C ILE A 279 -6.46 1.29 -13.20
N TYR A 280 -6.09 0.33 -12.34
CA TYR A 280 -6.87 0.04 -11.14
C TYR A 280 -6.98 1.26 -10.22
N ALA A 281 -5.90 2.01 -10.00
CA ALA A 281 -5.94 3.22 -9.19
C ALA A 281 -6.86 4.29 -9.78
N LEU A 282 -6.74 4.58 -11.08
CA LEU A 282 -7.58 5.57 -11.76
C LEU A 282 -9.05 5.18 -11.81
N ASP A 283 -9.35 3.91 -12.09
CA ASP A 283 -10.71 3.37 -12.06
C ASP A 283 -11.34 3.54 -10.67
N CYS A 284 -10.59 3.20 -9.62
CA CYS A 284 -11.07 3.38 -8.24
C CYS A 284 -11.29 4.85 -7.89
N ILE A 285 -10.39 5.76 -8.29
CA ILE A 285 -10.54 7.21 -8.09
C ILE A 285 -11.76 7.76 -8.85
N ALA A 286 -12.04 7.26 -10.05
CA ALA A 286 -13.17 7.68 -10.87
C ALA A 286 -14.54 7.38 -10.23
N HIS A 287 -14.61 6.51 -9.22
CA HIS A 287 -15.83 6.28 -8.46
C HIS A 287 -16.22 7.47 -7.56
N TYR A 288 -15.28 8.37 -7.24
CA TYR A 288 -15.57 9.65 -6.62
C TYR A 288 -16.11 10.63 -7.66
N ARG A 289 -17.33 11.13 -7.43
CA ARG A 289 -18.02 11.99 -8.40
C ARG A 289 -17.26 13.28 -8.65
N GLY A 290 -16.61 13.86 -7.62
CA GLY A 290 -15.82 15.07 -7.76
C GLY A 290 -14.52 14.88 -8.54
N ARG A 291 -14.03 13.64 -8.67
CA ARG A 291 -12.75 13.31 -9.32
C ARG A 291 -12.89 12.69 -10.70
N LEU A 292 -14.08 12.19 -11.07
CA LEU A 292 -14.31 11.59 -12.38
C LEU A 292 -13.87 12.49 -13.55
N GLY A 293 -14.21 13.78 -13.52
CA GLY A 293 -13.83 14.73 -14.57
C GLY A 293 -12.31 14.91 -14.69
N GLU A 294 -11.60 14.93 -13.57
CA GLU A 294 -10.15 15.03 -13.54
C GLU A 294 -9.49 13.77 -14.12
N VAL A 295 -9.98 12.57 -13.75
CA VAL A 295 -9.48 11.30 -14.28
C VAL A 295 -9.68 11.23 -15.80
N LEU A 296 -10.87 11.60 -16.30
CA LEU A 296 -11.17 11.61 -17.73
C LEU A 296 -10.29 12.60 -18.51
N THR A 297 -10.01 13.76 -17.90
CA THR A 297 -9.11 14.77 -18.48
C THR A 297 -7.67 14.25 -18.52
N ALA A 298 -7.18 13.68 -17.42
CA ALA A 298 -5.83 13.13 -17.33
C ALA A 298 -5.59 11.99 -18.33
N LEU A 299 -6.60 11.16 -18.59
CA LEU A 299 -6.54 10.08 -19.58
C LEU A 299 -6.68 10.55 -21.04
N ASN A 300 -6.96 11.83 -21.27
CA ASN A 300 -7.37 12.36 -22.58
C ASN A 300 -8.49 11.50 -23.21
N ALA A 301 -9.50 11.13 -22.40
CA ALA A 301 -10.53 10.17 -22.81
C ALA A 301 -11.39 10.64 -24.00
N SER A 302 -11.46 11.94 -24.25
CA SER A 302 -12.15 12.55 -25.40
C SER A 302 -11.33 12.55 -26.69
N ALA A 303 -10.03 12.22 -26.64
CA ALA A 303 -9.16 12.23 -27.81
C ALA A 303 -9.07 10.82 -28.44
N ASN A 304 -9.26 10.74 -29.76
CA ASN A 304 -9.11 9.49 -30.54
C ASN A 304 -7.70 8.86 -30.45
N HIS A 305 -6.71 9.62 -29.96
CA HIS A 305 -5.32 9.20 -29.75
C HIS A 305 -4.94 9.10 -28.25
N GLY A 306 -5.91 9.15 -27.34
CA GLY A 306 -5.67 9.11 -25.89
C GLY A 306 -5.01 7.82 -25.40
N ALA A 307 -4.47 7.86 -24.17
CA ALA A 307 -3.75 6.75 -23.55
C ALA A 307 -4.58 5.44 -23.54
N LEU A 308 -5.90 5.57 -23.38
CA LEU A 308 -6.84 4.44 -23.35
C LEU A 308 -6.95 3.71 -24.70
N MET A 309 -7.00 4.45 -25.81
CA MET A 309 -7.03 3.89 -27.17
C MET A 309 -5.69 3.27 -27.58
N TYR A 310 -4.58 3.75 -27.02
CA TYR A 310 -3.29 3.12 -27.20
C TYR A 310 -3.18 1.80 -26.42
N THR A 311 -3.57 1.78 -25.14
CA THR A 311 -3.56 0.56 -24.34
C THR A 311 -4.47 -0.52 -24.93
N LEU A 312 -5.64 -0.15 -25.46
CA LEU A 312 -6.55 -1.09 -26.12
C LEU A 312 -5.92 -1.70 -27.38
N ARG A 313 -5.22 -0.90 -28.19
CA ARG A 313 -4.52 -1.37 -29.40
C ARG A 313 -3.35 -2.31 -29.12
N LYS A 314 -2.80 -2.34 -27.91
CA LYS A 314 -1.77 -3.32 -27.52
C LYS A 314 -2.34 -4.68 -27.09
N ILE A 315 -3.63 -4.72 -26.75
CA ILE A 315 -4.31 -5.94 -26.26
C ILE A 315 -4.96 -6.71 -27.40
N ILE A 316 -5.40 -6.02 -28.45
CA ILE A 316 -5.97 -6.58 -29.70
C ILE A 316 -4.82 -6.97 -30.64
#